data_AF-A0A286NW93-F1
#
_entry.id   AF-A0A286NW93-F1
#
_cell.length_a   1.000
_cell.length_b   1.000
_cell.length_c   1.000
_cell.angle_alpha   90.00
_cell.angle_beta   90.00
_cell.angle_gamma   90.00
#
_symmetry.space_group_name_H-M   'P 1'
#
loop_
_entity.id
_entity.type
_entity.pdbx_description
1 polymer ?
#
loop_
_entity_poly.entity_id
_entity_poly.type
_entity_poly.pdbx_seq_one_letter_code
_entity_poly.pdbx_strand_id
1 'polypeptide(L)'
;MSSTRRGFLKGILGTGAASAAATTLPGCAPDINPAPVTDVTASDAGTVDILVSRYPDLEPVGGALTVRVPGEQVPLLVVHSKDDGAPDDFSVLSSLCTHVGCPLGFDGKDVICPCHLSRFSATDGSVLQRPATVPLQTFAAEYNPNTGVVRINLRAGQSDFPPAVDGQVVLPFSDFPQLRGLGGSVTGVPSGYGKRIFVFRLQDGSLSAVDSVCTHAFCEVNYREQEADLFCACHASIFTKDGAVTQGPATIPLKKFTVSETGDSVVLTGVA
;
A
#
# COMPACT_ATOMS: atom_id res chain seq x y z
N MET A 1 40.21 54.03 -10.24
CA MET A 1 41.26 54.80 -9.53
C MET A 1 40.76 55.10 -8.12
N SER A 2 41.60 54.80 -7.13
CA SER A 2 41.73 55.44 -5.80
C SER A 2 40.54 55.56 -4.83
N SER A 3 40.56 54.69 -3.81
CA SER A 3 40.64 54.99 -2.36
C SER A 3 39.95 56.24 -1.78
N THR A 4 39.18 56.05 -0.69
CA THR A 4 39.59 56.58 0.63
C THR A 4 38.98 55.83 1.82
N ARG A 5 39.88 55.44 2.75
CA ARG A 5 39.62 55.10 4.16
C ARG A 5 39.61 56.38 5.01
N ARG A 6 38.65 56.58 5.94
CA ARG A 6 38.90 57.11 7.30
C ARG A 6 37.64 57.26 8.18
N GLY A 7 37.75 56.75 9.42
CA GLY A 7 36.95 57.11 10.61
C GLY A 7 35.59 56.41 10.70
N PHE A 8 35.16 55.77 11.80
CA PHE A 8 35.38 56.15 13.18
C PHE A 8 34.94 54.99 14.10
N LEU A 9 35.88 54.40 14.84
CA LEU A 9 35.62 53.53 15.99
C LEU A 9 35.55 54.40 17.25
N LYS A 10 34.36 54.65 17.78
CA LYS A 10 34.01 54.95 19.20
C LYS A 10 32.52 54.61 19.33
N GLY A 11 32.07 53.57 20.01
CA GLY A 11 32.22 53.33 21.44
C GLY A 11 31.00 53.92 22.16
N ILE A 12 30.09 53.07 22.66
CA ILE A 12 29.25 53.29 23.86
C ILE A 12 28.75 51.93 24.34
N LEU A 13 29.13 51.61 25.58
CA LEU A 13 28.48 50.66 26.45
C LEU A 13 27.04 51.15 26.71
N GLY A 14 26.05 50.34 26.34
CA GLY A 14 24.64 50.60 26.65
C GLY A 14 24.01 49.34 27.23
N THR A 15 23.90 49.33 28.56
CA THR A 15 23.18 48.35 29.37
C THR A 15 21.69 48.28 29.00
N GLY A 16 21.16 47.05 28.88
CA GLY A 16 19.79 46.74 29.28
C GLY A 16 18.71 46.88 28.21
N ALA A 17 18.46 45.78 27.49
CA ALA A 17 17.12 45.20 27.34
C ALA A 17 17.30 43.78 26.79
N ALA A 18 17.04 42.78 27.63
CA ALA A 18 16.97 41.38 27.24
C ALA A 18 15.81 41.22 26.24
N SER A 19 16.13 41.37 24.96
CA SER A 19 15.30 40.83 23.89
C SER A 19 15.64 39.36 23.85
N ALA A 20 14.80 38.52 24.46
CA ALA A 20 14.82 37.09 24.21
C ALA A 20 14.44 36.89 22.75
N ALA A 21 15.42 37.03 21.85
CA ALA A 21 15.33 36.43 20.53
C ALA A 21 15.30 34.94 20.79
N ALA A 22 14.10 34.38 20.87
CA ALA A 22 13.89 32.95 20.74
C ALA A 22 14.45 32.59 19.36
N THR A 23 15.72 32.16 19.36
CA THR A 23 16.31 31.43 18.27
C THR A 23 15.49 30.15 18.16
N THR A 24 14.41 30.20 17.38
CA THR A 24 13.78 29.01 16.83
C THR A 24 14.86 28.34 16.01
N LEU A 25 15.56 27.39 16.62
CA LEU A 25 16.37 26.45 15.88
C LEU A 25 15.47 25.93 14.75
N PRO A 26 15.89 25.97 13.48
CA PRO A 26 15.16 25.26 12.45
C PRO A 26 15.09 23.82 12.94
N GLY A 27 13.88 23.36 13.28
CA GLY A 27 13.69 22.01 13.80
C GLY A 27 14.37 21.06 12.84
N CYS A 28 15.38 20.34 13.32
CA CYS A 28 15.99 19.27 12.55
C CYS A 28 14.83 18.41 12.04
N ALA A 29 14.74 18.24 10.71
CA ALA A 29 13.83 17.24 10.17
C ALA A 29 14.11 15.93 10.94
N PRO A 30 13.08 15.26 11.47
CA PRO A 30 13.30 14.02 12.20
C PRO A 30 14.09 13.08 11.28
N ASP A 31 15.21 12.56 11.78
CA ASP A 31 16.04 11.60 11.07
C ASP A 31 15.30 10.27 11.06
N ILE A 32 14.36 10.14 10.11
CA ILE A 32 13.58 8.93 9.93
C ILE A 32 14.39 8.00 9.04
N ASN A 33 14.87 6.90 9.61
CA ASN A 33 15.46 5.82 8.83
C ASN A 33 14.37 4.86 8.34
N PRO A 34 14.53 4.24 7.15
CA PRO A 34 13.71 3.10 6.77
C PRO A 34 13.76 2.00 7.83
N ALA A 35 12.65 1.26 8.00
CA ALA A 35 12.61 0.17 8.96
C ALA A 35 13.64 -0.93 8.62
N PRO A 36 14.27 -1.58 9.62
CA PRO A 36 15.18 -2.70 9.40
C PRO A 36 14.55 -3.80 8.54
N VAL A 37 15.37 -4.43 7.70
CA VAL A 37 14.89 -5.43 6.72
C VAL A 37 15.26 -6.84 7.16
N THR A 38 14.30 -7.75 7.12
CA THR A 38 14.53 -9.20 7.28
C THR A 38 13.89 -9.97 6.13
N ASP A 39 14.44 -11.15 5.85
CA ASP A 39 13.84 -12.13 4.94
C ASP A 39 13.11 -13.20 5.75
N VAL A 40 11.90 -13.56 5.31
CA VAL A 40 11.12 -14.66 5.89
C VAL A 40 10.49 -15.50 4.79
N THR A 41 10.10 -16.71 5.13
CA THR A 41 9.39 -17.62 4.22
C THR A 41 7.91 -17.65 4.54
N ALA A 42 7.06 -17.60 3.53
CA ALA A 42 5.64 -17.92 3.68
C ALA A 42 5.43 -19.44 3.68
N SER A 43 4.34 -19.88 4.32
CA SER A 43 3.81 -21.23 4.16
C SER A 43 3.25 -21.44 2.75
N ASP A 44 2.98 -22.69 2.38
CA ASP A 44 2.29 -23.02 1.12
C ASP A 44 0.89 -22.38 1.02
N ALA A 45 0.27 -22.07 2.17
CA ALA A 45 -1.02 -21.37 2.25
C ALA A 45 -0.89 -19.85 2.13
N GLY A 46 0.32 -19.31 1.94
CA GLY A 46 0.58 -17.87 1.83
C GLY A 46 0.51 -17.13 3.16
N THR A 47 0.81 -17.80 4.27
CA THR A 47 0.86 -17.18 5.61
C THR A 47 2.29 -16.98 6.09
N VAL A 48 2.53 -15.89 6.81
CA VAL A 48 3.81 -15.58 7.44
C VAL A 48 3.58 -15.39 8.93
N ASP A 49 4.33 -16.10 9.76
CA ASP A 49 4.27 -15.97 11.22
C ASP A 49 5.52 -15.25 11.74
N ILE A 50 5.32 -14.13 12.43
CA ILE A 50 6.38 -13.32 13.04
C ILE A 50 6.24 -13.42 14.56
N LEU A 51 7.16 -14.12 15.20
CA LEU A 51 7.27 -14.09 16.65
C LEU A 51 7.95 -12.78 17.08
N VAL A 52 7.17 -11.85 17.64
CA VAL A 52 7.57 -10.47 17.93
C VAL A 52 8.86 -10.40 18.77
N SER A 53 9.00 -11.25 19.79
CA SER A 53 10.17 -11.29 20.67
C SER A 53 11.48 -11.71 20.00
N ARG A 54 11.46 -12.14 18.73
CA ARG A 54 12.68 -12.39 17.94
C ARG A 54 13.20 -11.16 17.19
N TYR A 55 12.45 -10.07 17.19
CA TYR A 55 12.73 -8.87 16.41
C TYR A 55 12.77 -7.64 17.32
N PRO A 56 13.95 -7.28 17.86
CA PRO A 56 14.09 -6.16 18.79
C PRO A 56 13.60 -4.81 18.25
N ASP A 57 13.63 -4.61 16.93
CA ASP A 57 13.15 -3.38 16.28
C ASP A 57 11.61 -3.31 16.16
N LEU A 58 10.92 -4.45 16.32
CA LEU A 58 9.46 -4.56 16.27
C LEU A 58 8.83 -4.73 17.66
N GLU A 59 9.56 -5.38 18.59
CA GLU A 59 9.09 -5.68 19.94
C GLU A 59 8.53 -4.47 20.72
N PRO A 60 9.20 -3.31 20.77
CA PRO A 60 8.65 -2.15 21.48
C PRO A 60 7.49 -1.51 20.70
N VAL A 61 6.52 -0.95 21.43
CA VAL A 61 5.53 -0.03 20.84
C VAL A 61 6.26 1.11 20.16
N GLY A 62 5.85 1.44 18.93
CA GLY A 62 6.55 2.38 18.05
C GLY A 62 7.62 1.73 17.18
N GLY A 63 7.83 0.42 17.31
CA GLY A 63 8.74 -0.38 16.50
C GLY A 63 8.19 -0.71 15.12
N ALA A 64 9.09 -1.02 14.18
CA ALA A 64 8.73 -1.45 12.84
C ALA A 64 9.79 -2.38 12.23
N LEU A 65 9.33 -3.24 11.30
CA LEU A 65 10.15 -4.21 10.60
C LEU A 65 9.69 -4.31 9.15
N THR A 66 10.62 -4.19 8.21
CA THR A 66 10.38 -4.54 6.81
C THR A 66 10.66 -6.03 6.59
N VAL A 67 9.68 -6.73 6.06
CA VAL A 67 9.70 -8.16 5.82
C VAL A 67 9.64 -8.41 4.32
N ARG A 68 10.65 -9.11 3.80
CA ARG A 68 10.68 -9.59 2.41
C ARG A 68 10.31 -11.06 2.38
N VAL A 69 9.37 -11.41 1.51
CA VAL A 69 8.92 -12.77 1.28
C VAL A 69 9.27 -13.14 -0.16
N PRO A 70 10.08 -14.18 -0.40
CA PRO A 70 10.37 -14.65 -1.75
C PRO A 70 9.08 -14.93 -2.54
N GLY A 71 9.00 -14.40 -3.76
CA GLY A 71 7.82 -14.52 -4.62
C GLY A 71 6.79 -13.39 -4.48
N GLU A 72 6.87 -12.59 -3.42
CA GLU A 72 6.04 -11.38 -3.29
C GLU A 72 6.70 -10.18 -3.99
N GLN A 73 5.87 -9.35 -4.62
CA GLN A 73 6.32 -8.20 -5.41
C GLN A 73 6.68 -6.99 -4.54
N VAL A 74 6.05 -6.88 -3.37
CA VAL A 74 6.16 -5.72 -2.48
C VAL A 74 6.58 -6.22 -1.09
N PRO A 75 7.66 -5.69 -0.49
CA PRO A 75 7.99 -6.00 0.89
C PRO A 75 6.98 -5.38 1.85
N LEU A 76 6.75 -6.07 2.96
CA LEU A 76 5.74 -5.72 3.95
C LEU A 76 6.38 -4.91 5.07
N LEU A 77 5.81 -3.76 5.40
CA LEU A 77 6.15 -3.02 6.62
C LEU A 77 5.19 -3.45 7.72
N VAL A 78 5.72 -4.11 8.74
CA VAL A 78 5.00 -4.45 9.97
C VAL A 78 5.28 -3.35 10.97
N VAL A 79 4.24 -2.71 11.49
CA VAL A 79 4.35 -1.66 12.51
C VAL A 79 3.67 -2.11 13.79
N HIS A 80 4.27 -1.76 14.92
CA HIS A 80 3.71 -2.00 16.24
C HIS A 80 3.22 -0.68 16.82
N SER A 81 1.90 -0.49 16.85
CA SER A 81 1.23 0.69 17.37
C SER A 81 0.41 0.36 18.62
N LYS A 82 0.15 1.38 19.44
CA LYS A 82 -0.71 1.25 20.61
C LYS A 82 -1.24 2.61 21.01
N ASP A 83 -2.56 2.77 20.96
CA ASP A 83 -3.21 3.94 21.57
C ASP A 83 -3.25 3.79 23.10
N ASP A 84 -3.35 4.93 23.80
CA ASP A 84 -3.39 4.95 25.26
C ASP A 84 -4.51 4.07 25.82
N GLY A 85 -4.14 3.02 26.55
CA GLY A 85 -5.08 2.07 27.16
C GLY A 85 -5.65 1.02 26.19
N ALA A 86 -5.26 1.02 24.92
CA ALA A 86 -5.59 -0.02 23.95
C ALA A 86 -4.67 -1.24 24.11
N PRO A 87 -5.07 -2.43 23.62
CA PRO A 87 -4.15 -3.55 23.45
C PRO A 87 -3.09 -3.22 22.38
N ASP A 88 -2.02 -4.03 22.34
CA ASP A 88 -1.02 -3.95 21.28
C ASP A 88 -1.67 -4.20 19.91
N ASP A 89 -1.34 -3.35 18.94
CA ASP A 89 -1.85 -3.40 17.58
C ASP A 89 -0.70 -3.55 16.59
N PHE A 90 -0.91 -4.41 15.59
CA PHE A 90 0.07 -4.69 14.56
C PHE A 90 -0.57 -4.55 13.19
N SER A 91 -0.15 -3.53 12.47
CA SER A 91 -0.60 -3.26 11.10
C SER A 91 0.47 -3.69 10.11
N VAL A 92 0.04 -4.17 8.94
CA VAL A 92 0.94 -4.62 7.86
C VAL A 92 0.60 -3.87 6.58
N LEU A 93 1.59 -3.14 6.08
CA LEU A 93 1.46 -2.21 4.96
C LEU A 93 2.50 -2.53 3.88
N SER A 94 2.36 -1.95 2.69
CA SER A 94 3.48 -1.86 1.75
C SER A 94 4.63 -1.06 2.38
N SER A 95 5.85 -1.59 2.33
CA SER A 95 7.06 -0.86 2.75
C SER A 95 7.56 0.17 1.71
N LEU A 96 6.90 0.27 0.56
CA LEU A 96 7.29 1.16 -0.52
C LEU A 96 6.35 2.36 -0.58
N CYS A 97 6.93 3.57 -0.56
CA CYS A 97 6.18 4.80 -0.73
C CYS A 97 5.48 4.83 -2.09
N THR A 98 4.17 5.06 -2.11
CA THR A 98 3.37 5.15 -3.33
C THR A 98 3.70 6.35 -4.24
N HIS A 99 4.56 7.26 -3.79
CA HIS A 99 5.07 8.35 -4.62
C HIS A 99 6.11 7.84 -5.65
N VAL A 100 7.27 7.38 -5.16
CA VAL A 100 8.43 6.98 -6.00
C VAL A 100 9.11 5.69 -5.55
N GLY A 101 8.49 4.92 -4.65
CA GLY A 101 9.00 3.61 -4.22
C GLY A 101 10.13 3.63 -3.21
N CYS A 102 10.37 4.75 -2.51
CA CYS A 102 11.35 4.77 -1.41
C CYS A 102 10.92 3.83 -0.27
N PRO A 103 11.87 3.15 0.39
CA PRO A 103 11.57 2.34 1.56
C PRO A 103 11.11 3.23 2.72
N LEU A 104 10.07 2.77 3.42
CA LEU A 104 9.39 3.53 4.47
C LEU A 104 9.97 3.22 5.85
N GLY A 105 9.89 4.22 6.73
CA GLY A 105 10.13 4.09 8.16
C GLY A 105 8.85 4.36 8.96
N PHE A 106 8.96 4.28 10.28
CA PHE A 106 7.86 4.55 11.21
C PHE A 106 8.40 5.41 12.35
N ASP A 107 7.72 6.51 12.69
CA ASP A 107 8.14 7.44 13.75
C ASP A 107 7.49 7.15 15.11
N GLY A 108 6.80 6.01 15.21
CA GLY A 108 5.99 5.63 16.36
C GLY A 108 4.53 6.05 16.26
N LYS A 109 4.16 6.87 15.26
CA LYS A 109 2.79 7.30 15.01
C LYS A 109 2.38 7.17 13.54
N ASP A 110 3.18 7.74 12.64
CA ASP A 110 2.93 7.75 11.20
C ASP A 110 4.00 6.93 10.48
N VAL A 111 3.62 6.29 9.37
CA VAL A 111 4.58 5.73 8.42
C VAL A 111 5.10 6.86 7.54
N ILE A 112 6.42 7.00 7.45
CA ILE A 112 7.07 8.16 6.83
C ILE A 112 8.05 7.72 5.74
N CYS A 113 7.97 8.41 4.62
CA CYS A 113 8.96 8.32 3.55
C CYS A 113 10.12 9.30 3.80
N PRO A 114 11.36 8.83 4.00
CA PRO A 114 12.49 9.71 4.29
C PRO A 114 12.93 10.56 3.09
N CYS A 115 12.55 10.18 1.86
CA CYS A 115 12.97 10.89 0.65
C CYS A 115 12.33 12.28 0.51
N HIS A 116 11.02 12.37 0.74
CA HIS A 116 10.23 13.60 0.50
C HIS A 116 9.15 13.82 1.55
N LEU A 117 9.22 13.10 2.67
CA LEU A 117 8.37 13.25 3.85
C LEU A 117 6.88 13.00 3.60
N SER A 118 6.52 12.18 2.60
CA SER A 118 5.15 11.64 2.53
C SER A 118 4.84 10.92 3.85
N ARG A 119 3.66 11.17 4.41
CA ARG A 119 3.18 10.50 5.63
C ARG A 119 1.94 9.68 5.33
N PHE A 120 1.86 8.53 5.96
CA PHE A 120 0.73 7.62 5.88
C PHE A 120 0.30 7.22 7.29
N SER A 121 -0.99 6.98 7.46
CA SER A 121 -1.54 6.37 8.65
C SER A 121 -0.93 4.99 8.83
N ALA A 122 -0.42 4.72 10.03
CA ALA A 122 0.13 3.42 10.37
C ALA A 122 -0.94 2.32 10.49
N THR A 123 -2.20 2.70 10.66
CA THR A 123 -3.33 1.77 10.85
C THR A 123 -3.93 1.29 9.53
N ASP A 124 -4.14 2.20 8.58
CA ASP A 124 -4.88 1.90 7.34
C ASP A 124 -4.15 2.30 6.05
N GLY A 125 -2.94 2.84 6.17
CA GLY A 125 -2.13 3.27 5.03
C GLY A 125 -2.65 4.53 4.33
N SER A 126 -3.70 5.19 4.83
CA SER A 126 -4.24 6.41 4.24
C SER A 126 -3.19 7.53 4.19
N VAL A 127 -3.25 8.37 3.14
CA VAL A 127 -2.30 9.46 2.96
C VAL A 127 -2.60 10.59 3.93
N LEU A 128 -1.65 10.88 4.82
CA LEU A 128 -1.71 11.99 5.77
C LEU A 128 -0.96 13.22 5.25
N GLN A 129 0.10 13.01 4.47
CA GLN A 129 0.91 14.08 3.92
C GLN A 129 1.43 13.74 2.52
N ARG A 130 1.27 14.71 1.61
CA ARG A 130 1.85 14.71 0.26
C ARG A 130 3.39 14.76 0.34
N PRO A 131 4.14 14.37 -0.72
CA PRO A 131 3.77 14.28 -2.14
C PRO A 131 2.93 13.08 -2.56
N ALA A 132 2.94 11.96 -1.82
CA ALA A 132 2.10 10.82 -2.14
C ALA A 132 0.62 11.20 -2.18
N THR A 133 -0.14 10.59 -3.08
CA THR A 133 -1.60 10.81 -3.24
C THR A 133 -2.40 9.51 -3.29
N VAL A 134 -1.71 8.37 -3.16
CA VAL A 134 -2.31 7.03 -3.16
C VAL A 134 -2.01 6.37 -1.82
N PRO A 135 -3.00 5.76 -1.16
CA PRO A 135 -2.78 5.04 0.11
C PRO A 135 -1.85 3.84 -0.09
N LEU A 136 -1.18 3.43 0.99
CA LEU A 136 -0.42 2.18 1.01
C LEU A 136 -1.38 0.99 0.90
N GLN A 137 -0.94 -0.07 0.20
CA GLN A 137 -1.61 -1.36 0.29
C GLN A 137 -1.50 -1.88 1.73
N THR A 138 -2.60 -2.41 2.27
CA THR A 138 -2.65 -3.09 3.56
C THR A 138 -2.75 -4.60 3.36
N PHE A 139 -2.30 -5.36 4.35
CA PHE A 139 -2.32 -6.81 4.35
C PHE A 139 -2.99 -7.29 5.63
N ALA A 140 -3.82 -8.34 5.51
CA ALA A 140 -4.51 -8.90 6.66
C ALA A 140 -3.49 -9.52 7.62
N ALA A 141 -3.57 -9.13 8.89
CA ALA A 141 -2.75 -9.70 9.95
C ALA A 141 -3.54 -9.80 11.25
N GLU A 142 -3.18 -10.79 12.06
CA GLU A 142 -3.74 -11.01 13.39
C GLU A 142 -2.63 -11.20 14.40
N TYR A 143 -2.70 -10.48 15.53
CA TYR A 143 -1.79 -10.67 16.64
C TYR A 143 -2.40 -11.57 17.72
N ASN A 144 -1.66 -12.61 18.12
CA ASN A 144 -2.04 -13.49 19.22
C ASN A 144 -1.20 -13.18 20.48
N PRO A 145 -1.75 -12.47 21.48
CA PRO A 145 -0.99 -12.05 22.66
C PRO A 145 -0.55 -13.20 23.56
N ASN A 146 -1.19 -14.37 23.49
CA ASN A 146 -0.78 -15.53 24.28
C ASN A 146 0.49 -16.18 23.74
N THR A 147 0.78 -15.96 22.46
CA THR A 147 1.95 -16.54 21.77
C THR A 147 2.99 -15.51 21.34
N GLY A 148 2.61 -14.22 21.30
CA GLY A 148 3.44 -13.15 20.78
C GLY A 148 3.64 -13.20 19.26
N VAL A 149 2.75 -13.88 18.52
CA VAL A 149 2.88 -14.07 17.06
C VAL A 149 1.95 -13.11 16.32
N VAL A 150 2.51 -12.37 15.36
CA VAL A 150 1.76 -11.69 14.30
C VAL A 150 1.68 -12.64 13.11
N ARG A 151 0.48 -13.08 12.77
CA ARG A 151 0.22 -13.91 11.59
C ARG A 151 -0.30 -13.05 10.46
N ILE A 152 0.45 -12.98 9.36
CA ILE A 152 0.11 -12.25 8.15
C ILE A 152 -0.45 -13.23 7.14
N ASN A 153 -1.59 -12.91 6.52
CA ASN A 153 -2.19 -13.70 5.46
C ASN A 153 -2.08 -12.94 4.12
N LEU A 154 -1.11 -13.36 3.29
CA LEU A 154 -0.82 -12.74 1.98
C LEU A 154 -1.86 -13.08 0.91
N ARG A 155 -2.77 -14.00 1.23
CA ARG A 155 -3.83 -14.49 0.33
C ARG A 155 -5.22 -14.27 0.93
N ALA A 156 -5.33 -13.36 1.92
CA ALA A 156 -6.60 -13.01 2.52
C ALA A 156 -7.55 -12.39 1.50
N GLY A 157 -8.79 -12.86 1.48
CA GLY A 157 -9.84 -12.33 0.62
C GLY A 157 -10.94 -11.65 1.40
N GLN A 158 -11.89 -11.11 0.64
CA GLN A 158 -13.14 -10.59 1.15
C GLN A 158 -14.09 -11.76 1.45
N SER A 159 -14.70 -11.78 2.64
CA SER A 159 -15.55 -12.89 3.09
C SER A 159 -16.84 -13.03 2.26
N ASP A 160 -17.28 -11.95 1.63
CA ASP A 160 -18.44 -11.85 0.75
C ASP A 160 -18.09 -12.10 -0.74
N PHE A 161 -16.84 -12.50 -1.04
CA PHE A 161 -16.42 -12.84 -2.39
C PHE A 161 -15.98 -14.30 -2.51
N PRO A 162 -16.33 -15.02 -3.60
CA PRO A 162 -15.94 -16.41 -3.76
C PRO A 162 -14.42 -16.62 -3.70
N PRO A 163 -13.95 -17.67 -3.01
CA PRO A 163 -12.54 -17.99 -2.91
C PRO A 163 -11.96 -18.46 -4.26
N ALA A 164 -10.65 -18.34 -4.40
CA ALA A 164 -9.86 -19.04 -5.40
C ALA A 164 -9.52 -20.44 -4.88
N VAL A 165 -10.13 -21.47 -5.45
CA VAL A 165 -9.87 -22.88 -5.13
C VAL A 165 -9.26 -23.55 -6.36
N ASP A 166 -8.09 -24.17 -6.21
CA ASP A 166 -7.33 -24.77 -7.31
C ASP A 166 -7.14 -23.83 -8.52
N GLY A 167 -6.91 -22.55 -8.23
CA GLY A 167 -6.74 -21.51 -9.25
C GLY A 167 -8.02 -21.09 -9.97
N GLN A 168 -9.20 -21.47 -9.45
CA GLN A 168 -10.50 -21.12 -10.00
C GLN A 168 -11.34 -20.28 -9.05
N VAL A 169 -12.05 -19.30 -9.61
CA VAL A 169 -13.09 -18.53 -8.91
C VAL A 169 -14.40 -18.73 -9.65
N VAL A 170 -15.43 -19.19 -8.94
CA VAL A 170 -16.77 -19.41 -9.50
C VAL A 170 -17.68 -18.28 -9.02
N LEU A 171 -18.32 -17.60 -9.96
CA LEU A 171 -19.26 -16.50 -9.72
C LEU A 171 -20.67 -16.94 -10.16
N PRO A 172 -21.50 -17.48 -9.24
CA PRO A 172 -22.86 -17.90 -9.57
C PRO A 172 -23.73 -16.71 -9.96
N PHE A 173 -24.58 -16.87 -10.98
CA PHE A 173 -25.50 -15.81 -11.38
C PHE A 173 -26.62 -15.55 -10.35
N SER A 174 -26.84 -16.45 -9.40
CA SER A 174 -27.73 -16.17 -8.24
C SER A 174 -27.19 -15.03 -7.38
N ASP A 175 -25.87 -14.95 -7.26
CA ASP A 175 -25.17 -14.04 -6.37
C ASP A 175 -24.63 -12.83 -7.14
N PHE A 176 -24.31 -13.04 -8.43
CA PHE A 176 -23.78 -12.04 -9.36
C PHE A 176 -24.65 -11.86 -10.61
N PRO A 177 -25.97 -11.56 -10.48
CA PRO A 177 -26.90 -11.48 -11.60
C PRO A 177 -26.54 -10.40 -12.63
N GLN A 178 -25.83 -9.34 -12.21
CA GLN A 178 -25.37 -8.26 -13.08
C GLN A 178 -24.47 -8.75 -14.22
N LEU A 179 -23.76 -9.87 -14.03
CA LEU A 179 -22.95 -10.45 -15.10
C LEU A 179 -23.79 -11.02 -16.24
N ARG A 180 -25.13 -11.14 -16.12
CA ARG A 180 -25.99 -11.50 -17.26
C ARG A 180 -26.24 -10.33 -18.23
N GLY A 181 -26.15 -9.09 -17.76
CA GLY A 181 -26.45 -7.89 -18.53
C GLY A 181 -25.24 -7.29 -19.23
N LEU A 182 -25.41 -6.77 -20.44
CA LEU A 182 -24.36 -6.03 -21.15
C LEU A 182 -23.89 -4.84 -20.29
N GLY A 183 -22.57 -4.67 -20.19
CA GLY A 183 -21.96 -3.63 -19.36
C GLY A 183 -21.89 -3.97 -17.86
N GLY A 184 -22.42 -5.12 -17.42
CA GLY A 184 -22.36 -5.55 -16.03
C GLY A 184 -20.91 -5.74 -15.54
N SER A 185 -20.68 -5.45 -14.26
CA SER A 185 -19.36 -5.59 -13.66
C SER A 185 -19.42 -6.13 -12.24
N VAL A 186 -18.42 -6.90 -11.86
CA VAL A 186 -18.17 -7.41 -10.52
C VAL A 186 -16.74 -7.12 -10.14
N THR A 187 -16.50 -6.78 -8.88
CA THR A 187 -15.16 -6.68 -8.32
C THR A 187 -15.13 -7.31 -6.94
N GLY A 188 -13.99 -7.88 -6.58
CA GLY A 188 -13.79 -8.49 -5.27
C GLY A 188 -12.39 -9.05 -5.10
N VAL A 189 -12.07 -9.48 -3.88
CA VAL A 189 -10.78 -10.08 -3.53
C VAL A 189 -11.00 -11.55 -3.18
N PRO A 190 -10.70 -12.51 -4.07
CA PRO A 190 -10.80 -13.93 -3.75
C PRO A 190 -9.81 -14.30 -2.65
N SER A 191 -10.29 -14.98 -1.60
CA SER A 191 -9.36 -15.63 -0.66
C SER A 191 -8.62 -16.76 -1.36
N GLY A 192 -7.37 -17.01 -0.99
CA GLY A 192 -6.46 -17.86 -1.76
C GLY A 192 -5.72 -17.11 -2.88
N TYR A 193 -6.25 -15.98 -3.37
CA TYR A 193 -5.54 -15.09 -4.31
C TYR A 193 -4.98 -13.84 -3.64
N GLY A 194 -5.77 -13.18 -2.79
CA GLY A 194 -5.34 -12.02 -2.00
C GLY A 194 -5.28 -10.69 -2.74
N LYS A 195 -5.64 -10.65 -4.03
CA LYS A 195 -5.65 -9.43 -4.83
C LYS A 195 -7.02 -9.21 -5.44
N ARG A 196 -7.37 -7.95 -5.69
CA ARG A 196 -8.64 -7.62 -6.31
C ARG A 196 -8.65 -8.07 -7.77
N ILE A 197 -9.80 -8.56 -8.18
CA ILE A 197 -10.08 -8.86 -9.58
C ILE A 197 -11.27 -8.02 -10.05
N PHE A 198 -11.28 -7.71 -11.33
CA PHE A 198 -12.41 -7.11 -12.01
C PHE A 198 -12.95 -8.09 -13.04
N VAL A 199 -14.26 -8.27 -13.08
CA VAL A 199 -14.96 -9.08 -14.08
C VAL A 199 -16.00 -8.21 -14.76
N PHE A 200 -15.98 -8.19 -16.09
CA PHE A 200 -16.85 -7.35 -16.91
C PHE A 200 -17.58 -8.19 -17.94
N ARG A 201 -18.88 -7.95 -18.11
CA ARG A 201 -19.60 -8.24 -19.34
C ARG A 201 -19.47 -7.03 -20.26
N LEU A 202 -18.75 -7.18 -21.36
CA LEU A 202 -18.53 -6.12 -22.34
C LEU A 202 -19.80 -5.88 -23.18
N GLN A 203 -19.81 -4.77 -23.92
CA GLN A 203 -20.98 -4.36 -24.73
C GLN A 203 -21.24 -5.28 -25.93
N ASP A 204 -20.24 -6.03 -26.37
CA ASP A 204 -20.37 -7.06 -27.40
C ASP A 204 -20.83 -8.42 -26.84
N GLY A 205 -21.10 -8.51 -25.54
CA GLY A 205 -21.53 -9.71 -24.83
C GLY A 205 -20.39 -10.61 -24.33
N SER A 206 -19.15 -10.34 -24.71
CA SER A 206 -17.98 -11.08 -24.22
C SER A 206 -17.73 -10.81 -22.74
N LEU A 207 -17.03 -11.73 -22.07
CA LEU A 207 -16.58 -11.56 -20.69
C LEU A 207 -15.08 -11.27 -20.65
N SER A 208 -14.69 -10.34 -19.78
CA SER A 208 -13.31 -10.06 -19.41
C SER A 208 -13.13 -10.27 -17.91
N ALA A 209 -11.97 -10.78 -17.50
CA ALA A 209 -11.55 -10.77 -16.11
C ALA A 209 -10.06 -10.42 -16.02
N VAL A 210 -9.72 -9.44 -15.18
CA VAL A 210 -8.35 -8.91 -15.05
C VAL A 210 -7.97 -8.66 -13.59
N ASP A 211 -6.67 -8.78 -13.32
CA ASP A 211 -6.04 -8.45 -12.03
C ASP A 211 -6.06 -6.92 -11.81
N SER A 212 -6.12 -6.49 -10.55
CA SER A 212 -6.04 -5.09 -10.18
C SER A 212 -4.60 -4.57 -10.08
N VAL A 213 -3.58 -5.42 -10.18
CA VAL A 213 -2.18 -4.99 -10.02
C VAL A 213 -1.64 -4.30 -11.29
N CYS A 214 -1.36 -3.02 -11.18
CA CYS A 214 -0.70 -2.24 -12.23
C CYS A 214 0.69 -2.83 -12.54
N THR A 215 0.97 -3.07 -13.82
CA THR A 215 2.23 -3.65 -14.28
C THR A 215 3.42 -2.70 -14.25
N HIS A 216 3.21 -1.41 -13.92
CA HIS A 216 4.28 -0.43 -13.77
C HIS A 216 5.02 -0.59 -12.44
N ALA A 217 4.30 -0.42 -11.33
CA ALA A 217 4.87 -0.34 -9.99
C ALA A 217 4.00 -1.04 -8.92
N PHE A 218 3.19 -2.02 -9.35
CA PHE A 218 2.37 -2.90 -8.50
C PHE A 218 1.31 -2.23 -7.63
N CYS A 219 1.00 -0.96 -7.87
CA CYS A 219 -0.15 -0.32 -7.26
C CYS A 219 -1.45 -0.97 -7.74
N GLU A 220 -2.46 -1.03 -6.86
CA GLU A 220 -3.82 -1.39 -7.23
C GLU A 220 -4.42 -0.34 -8.19
N VAL A 221 -5.08 -0.78 -9.25
CA VAL A 221 -5.87 0.04 -10.17
C VAL A 221 -7.33 0.06 -9.73
N ASN A 222 -8.01 1.16 -10.05
CA ASN A 222 -9.43 1.35 -9.71
C ASN A 222 -10.27 1.39 -10.99
N TYR A 223 -11.47 0.81 -10.95
CA TYR A 223 -12.43 0.95 -12.04
C TYR A 223 -13.13 2.30 -11.95
N ARG A 224 -13.04 3.10 -13.02
CA ARG A 224 -13.78 4.36 -13.17
C ARG A 224 -14.97 4.12 -14.08
N GLU A 225 -16.15 4.05 -13.50
CA GLU A 225 -17.36 3.67 -14.23
C GLU A 225 -17.73 4.68 -15.33
N GLN A 226 -17.56 5.99 -15.05
CA GLN A 226 -17.93 7.05 -15.99
C GLN A 226 -17.01 7.08 -17.23
N GLU A 227 -15.71 6.87 -17.03
CA GLU A 227 -14.70 6.78 -18.09
C GLU A 227 -14.63 5.39 -18.73
N ALA A 228 -15.27 4.40 -18.11
CA ALA A 228 -15.27 3.00 -18.52
C ALA A 228 -13.87 2.38 -18.64
N ASP A 229 -12.94 2.75 -17.74
CA ASP A 229 -11.55 2.30 -17.75
C ASP A 229 -11.02 1.90 -16.35
N LEU A 230 -9.85 1.27 -16.35
CA LEU A 230 -9.10 0.92 -15.14
C LEU A 230 -7.94 1.89 -14.99
N PHE A 231 -7.93 2.66 -13.90
CA PHE A 231 -7.00 3.75 -13.67
C PHE A 231 -6.08 3.47 -12.47
N CYS A 232 -4.77 3.59 -12.70
CA CYS A 232 -3.77 3.54 -11.66
C CYS A 232 -3.45 4.95 -11.16
N ALA A 233 -3.87 5.27 -9.93
CA ALA A 233 -3.68 6.60 -9.35
C ALA A 233 -2.20 6.93 -9.01
N CYS A 234 -1.30 5.95 -9.03
CA CYS A 234 0.12 6.17 -8.67
C CYS A 234 0.83 7.06 -9.70
N HIS A 235 0.73 6.70 -10.99
CA HIS A 235 1.40 7.42 -12.08
C HIS A 235 0.50 7.62 -13.31
N ALA A 236 -0.82 7.52 -13.11
CA ALA A 236 -1.85 7.75 -14.12
C ALA A 236 -1.84 6.81 -15.33
N SER A 237 -1.40 5.56 -15.14
CA SER A 237 -1.61 4.52 -16.18
C SER A 237 -3.09 4.21 -16.33
N ILE A 238 -3.53 4.04 -17.57
CA ILE A 238 -4.91 3.68 -17.92
C ILE A 238 -4.89 2.37 -18.69
N PHE A 239 -5.82 1.49 -18.33
CA PHE A 239 -6.08 0.23 -18.99
C PHE A 239 -7.54 0.13 -19.40
N THR A 240 -7.83 -0.59 -20.48
CA THR A 240 -9.20 -0.96 -20.84
C THR A 240 -9.78 -1.95 -19.83
N LYS A 241 -11.10 -2.18 -19.86
CA LYS A 241 -11.76 -3.27 -19.12
C LYS A 241 -11.25 -4.67 -19.50
N ASP A 242 -10.55 -4.79 -20.63
CA ASP A 242 -9.91 -6.03 -21.08
C ASP A 242 -8.42 -6.11 -20.70
N GLY A 243 -7.92 -5.11 -19.96
CA GLY A 243 -6.56 -5.06 -19.41
C GLY A 243 -5.53 -4.45 -20.34
N ALA A 244 -5.88 -4.08 -21.57
CA ALA A 244 -4.95 -3.46 -22.52
C ALA A 244 -4.53 -2.07 -22.07
N VAL A 245 -3.24 -1.74 -22.15
CA VAL A 245 -2.74 -0.41 -21.78
C VAL A 245 -3.13 0.62 -22.83
N THR A 246 -3.72 1.73 -22.41
CA THR A 246 -4.04 2.88 -23.28
C THR A 246 -3.22 4.11 -22.92
N GLN A 247 -2.75 4.22 -21.67
CA GLN A 247 -1.88 5.30 -21.22
C GLN A 247 -0.83 4.77 -20.25
N GLY A 248 0.42 5.18 -20.45
CA GLY A 248 1.56 4.82 -19.61
C GLY A 248 1.60 5.57 -18.28
N PRO A 249 2.61 5.32 -17.43
CA PRO A 249 3.89 4.66 -17.75
C PRO A 249 3.88 3.13 -17.85
N ALA A 250 2.80 2.44 -17.47
CA ALA A 250 2.68 1.01 -17.76
C ALA A 250 2.86 0.74 -19.26
N THR A 251 3.49 -0.38 -19.59
CA THR A 251 3.70 -0.82 -20.99
C THR A 251 3.25 -2.26 -21.23
N ILE A 252 2.87 -2.96 -20.16
CA ILE A 252 2.43 -4.35 -20.19
C ILE A 252 0.94 -4.37 -19.79
N PRO A 253 0.07 -5.10 -20.52
CA PRO A 253 -1.34 -5.27 -20.13
C PRO A 253 -1.49 -5.86 -18.72
N LEU A 254 -2.62 -5.58 -18.06
CA LEU A 254 -2.96 -6.25 -16.80
C LEU A 254 -3.04 -7.77 -17.03
N LYS A 255 -2.69 -8.55 -15.99
CA LYS A 255 -2.87 -10.00 -16.02
C LYS A 255 -4.35 -10.30 -16.28
N LYS A 256 -4.60 -11.09 -17.32
CA LYS A 256 -5.94 -11.58 -17.65
C LYS A 256 -6.15 -12.97 -17.06
N PHE A 257 -7.36 -13.22 -16.58
CA PHE A 257 -7.81 -14.56 -16.23
C PHE A 257 -8.58 -15.16 -17.40
N THR A 258 -8.56 -16.48 -17.53
CA THR A 258 -9.39 -17.14 -18.54
C THR A 258 -10.81 -17.20 -18.01
N VAL A 259 -11.77 -16.76 -18.81
CA VAL A 259 -13.19 -16.72 -18.44
C VAL A 259 -13.97 -17.74 -19.26
N SER A 260 -14.79 -18.54 -18.57
CA SER A 260 -15.82 -19.38 -19.19
C SER A 260 -17.18 -19.09 -18.56
N GLU A 261 -18.23 -19.24 -19.35
CA GLU A 261 -19.61 -19.10 -18.88
C GLU A 261 -20.32 -20.45 -18.98
N THR A 262 -21.01 -20.82 -17.92
CA THR A 262 -21.92 -21.96 -17.87
C THR A 262 -23.37 -21.45 -17.81
N GLY A 263 -24.35 -22.35 -17.76
CA GLY A 263 -25.76 -21.92 -17.62
C GLY A 263 -26.02 -21.09 -16.34
N ASP A 264 -25.24 -21.35 -15.29
CA ASP A 264 -25.52 -20.86 -13.94
C ASP A 264 -24.40 -19.99 -13.35
N SER A 265 -23.24 -19.87 -14.00
CA SER A 265 -22.09 -19.15 -13.42
C SER A 265 -21.12 -18.61 -14.48
N VAL A 266 -20.32 -17.63 -14.06
CA VAL A 266 -19.05 -17.28 -14.70
C VAL A 266 -17.92 -17.96 -13.92
N VAL A 267 -17.02 -18.66 -14.61
CA VAL A 267 -15.87 -19.34 -14.01
C VAL A 267 -14.59 -18.70 -14.52
N LEU A 268 -13.73 -18.30 -13.59
CA LEU A 268 -12.41 -17.76 -13.85
C LEU A 268 -11.38 -18.84 -13.57
N THR A 269 -10.36 -18.96 -14.41
CA THR A 269 -9.21 -19.86 -14.19
C THR A 269 -7.89 -19.13 -14.37
N GLY A 270 -6.83 -19.64 -13.73
CA GLY A 270 -5.53 -18.96 -13.66
C GLY A 270 -5.43 -17.93 -12.53
N VAL A 271 -6.30 -18.05 -11.53
CA VAL A 271 -6.34 -17.20 -10.33
C VAL A 271 -5.38 -17.76 -9.27
N ALA A 272 -4.08 -17.71 -9.58
CA ALA A 272 -2.97 -18.14 -8.74
C ALA A 272 -1.80 -17.16 -8.83
#